data_AF-A0A2S9FW70-F1
#
_entry.id   AF-A0A2S9FW70-F1
#
_cell.length_a   1.000
_cell.length_b   1.000
_cell.length_c   1.000
_cell.angle_alpha   90.00
_cell.angle_beta   90.00
_cell.angle_gamma   90.00
#
_symmetry.space_group_name_H-M   'P 1'
#
loop_
_entity.id
_entity.type
_entity.pdbx_description
1 polymer ?
#
loop_
_entity_poly.entity_id
_entity_poly.type
_entity_poly.pdbx_seq_one_letter_code
_entity_poly.pdbx_strand_id
1 'polypeptide(L)'
;VTRPGGLVVLSYTVWLGPFGGHEMGLTHYLGGRRAAERYTRKPGHRPKNDYGSSLFAVSASDGLRWAASTGDLIAAFPRYHPRWA
;
A
#
# COMPACT_ATOMS: atom_id res chain seq x y z
N VAL A 1 19.72 7.89 2.17
CA VAL A 1 20.01 6.66 2.97
C VAL A 1 20.46 7.09 4.35
N THR A 2 20.10 6.34 5.40
CA THR A 2 20.50 6.66 6.78
C THR A 2 21.97 6.29 7.04
N ARG A 3 22.62 6.96 7.99
CA ARG A 3 23.93 6.55 8.52
C ARG A 3 23.81 5.20 9.25
N PRO A 4 24.91 4.45 9.46
CA PRO A 4 24.91 3.25 10.29
C PRO A 4 24.28 3.51 11.67
N GLY A 5 23.39 2.60 12.11
CA GLY A 5 22.58 2.75 13.33
C GLY A 5 21.43 3.76 13.24
N GLY A 6 21.15 4.33 12.07
CA GLY A 6 20.03 5.25 11.86
C GLY A 6 18.68 4.54 11.70
N LEU A 7 17.59 5.23 12.06
CA LEU A 7 16.22 4.73 11.97
C LEU A 7 15.59 5.01 10.61
N VAL A 8 14.93 4.01 10.02
CA VAL A 8 14.07 4.17 8.84
C VAL A 8 12.62 3.92 9.25
N VAL A 9 11.72 4.83 8.87
CA VAL A 9 10.27 4.64 9.05
C VAL A 9 9.66 4.40 7.69
N LEU A 10 8.98 3.26 7.55
CA LEU A 10 8.23 2.90 6.35
C LEU A 10 6.74 2.92 6.66
N SER A 11 5.98 3.54 5.77
CA SER A 11 4.52 3.60 5.86
C SER A 11 3.96 3.44 4.46
N TYR A 12 2.97 2.56 4.33
CA TYR A 12 2.28 2.30 3.08
C TYR A 12 0.82 2.00 3.36
N THR A 13 -0.04 2.34 2.39
CA THR A 13 -1.45 1.96 2.45
C THR A 13 -1.56 0.49 2.09
N VAL A 14 -2.17 -0.29 2.98
CA VAL A 14 -2.38 -1.73 2.74
C VAL A 14 -3.37 -1.92 1.60
N TRP A 15 -3.07 -2.84 0.68
CA TRP A 15 -3.88 -3.08 -0.51
C TRP A 15 -5.34 -3.40 -0.19
N LEU A 16 -5.58 -4.22 0.84
CA LEU A 16 -6.93 -4.63 1.24
C LEU A 16 -7.65 -3.60 2.11
N GLY A 17 -7.04 -2.44 2.37
CA GLY A 17 -7.67 -1.36 3.12
C GLY A 17 -8.59 -0.51 2.25
N PRO A 18 -9.50 0.27 2.86
CA PRO A 18 -10.49 1.09 2.12
C PRO A 18 -9.85 2.12 1.19
N PHE A 19 -8.58 2.47 1.43
CA PHE A 19 -7.81 3.43 0.63
C PHE A 19 -6.77 2.78 -0.29
N GLY A 20 -6.68 1.44 -0.33
CA GLY A 20 -5.66 0.71 -1.10
C GLY A 20 -5.67 1.00 -2.59
N GLY A 21 -6.85 1.28 -3.15
CA GLY A 21 -7.02 1.64 -4.55
C GLY A 21 -6.65 3.08 -4.93
N HIS A 22 -6.35 3.95 -3.96
CA HIS A 22 -6.15 5.39 -4.20
C HIS A 22 -7.27 5.97 -5.08
N GLU A 23 -6.93 6.53 -6.24
CA GLU A 23 -7.89 7.14 -7.17
C GLU A 23 -8.87 6.14 -7.78
N MET A 24 -8.52 4.85 -7.81
CA MET A 24 -9.42 3.79 -8.25
C MET A 24 -10.51 3.48 -7.20
N GLY A 25 -10.39 4.03 -5.98
CA GLY A 25 -11.33 3.83 -4.87
C GLY A 25 -11.54 2.36 -4.55
N LEU A 26 -12.74 1.99 -4.09
CA LEU A 26 -13.09 0.61 -3.73
C LEU A 26 -13.08 -0.38 -4.91
N THR A 27 -12.95 0.10 -6.15
CA THR A 27 -12.94 -0.81 -7.32
C THR A 27 -11.69 -1.70 -7.38
N HIS A 28 -10.64 -1.35 -6.64
CA HIS A 28 -9.41 -2.14 -6.53
C HIS A 28 -9.64 -3.56 -5.97
N TYR A 29 -10.67 -3.77 -5.14
CA TYR A 29 -11.07 -5.10 -4.68
C TYR A 29 -11.51 -6.03 -5.82
N LEU A 30 -11.90 -5.47 -6.97
CA LEU A 30 -12.28 -6.22 -8.16
C LEU A 30 -11.07 -6.54 -9.07
N GLY A 31 -9.85 -6.23 -8.61
CA GLY A 31 -8.60 -6.42 -9.34
C GLY A 31 -7.99 -5.11 -9.83
N GLY A 32 -6.68 -4.92 -9.58
CA GLY A 32 -6.01 -3.64 -9.80
C GLY A 32 -5.94 -3.17 -11.26
N ARG A 33 -5.64 -4.07 -12.20
CA ARG A 33 -5.62 -3.72 -13.63
C ARG A 33 -7.00 -3.30 -14.15
N ARG A 34 -8.04 -4.07 -13.79
CA ARG A 34 -9.44 -3.74 -14.12
C ARG A 34 -9.87 -2.41 -13.49
N ALA A 35 -9.46 -2.15 -12.26
CA ALA A 35 -9.74 -0.90 -11.56
C ALA A 35 -9.08 0.30 -12.25
N ALA A 36 -7.83 0.18 -12.69
CA ALA A 36 -7.12 1.23 -13.43
C ALA A 36 -7.73 1.51 -14.81
N GLU A 37 -8.11 0.46 -15.54
CA GLU A 37 -8.84 0.57 -16.81
C GLU A 37 -10.20 1.27 -16.60
N ARG A 38 -10.96 0.86 -15.57
CA ARG A 38 -12.25 1.48 -15.23
C ARG A 38 -12.10 2.94 -14.86
N TYR A 39 -11.10 3.28 -14.03
CA TYR A 39 -10.79 4.66 -13.68
C TYR A 39 -10.57 5.46 -14.96
N THR A 40 -9.65 5.02 -15.83
CA THR A 40 -9.22 5.73 -17.05
C THR A 40 -10.38 6.10 -17.99
N ARG A 41 -11.45 5.30 -18.03
CA ARG A 41 -12.62 5.57 -18.91
C ARG A 41 -13.31 6.90 -18.63
N LYS A 42 -13.28 7.41 -17.38
CA LYS A 42 -14.01 8.63 -17.00
C LYS A 42 -13.17 9.92 -17.15
N PRO A 43 -11.94 10.02 -16.61
CA PRO A 43 -11.10 11.21 -16.71
C PRO A 43 -10.18 11.20 -17.95
N GLY A 44 -10.08 10.08 -18.69
CA GLY A 44 -9.27 9.99 -19.91
C GLY A 44 -7.77 9.81 -19.69
N HIS A 45 -7.31 9.68 -18.44
CA HIS A 45 -5.90 9.44 -18.10
C HIS A 45 -5.75 8.32 -17.07
N ARG A 46 -4.55 7.74 -16.99
CA ARG A 46 -4.21 6.71 -15.99
C ARG A 46 -4.20 7.33 -14.58
N PRO A 47 -4.46 6.53 -13.52
CA PRO A 47 -4.23 7.00 -12.16
C PRO A 47 -2.77 7.44 -11.97
N LYS A 48 -2.53 8.44 -11.13
CA LYS A 48 -1.20 8.84 -10.64
C LYS A 48 -0.46 7.64 -10.03
N ASN A 49 -1.19 6.85 -9.24
CA ASN A 49 -0.72 5.61 -8.65
C ASN A 49 -1.25 4.45 -9.49
N ASP A 50 -0.54 4.12 -10.56
CA ASP A 50 -0.99 3.14 -11.54
C ASP A 50 -0.59 1.72 -11.15
N TYR A 51 -1.56 0.82 -11.22
CA TYR A 51 -1.40 -0.55 -10.76
C TYR A 51 -0.37 -1.31 -11.58
N GLY A 52 0.61 -1.89 -10.90
CA GLY A 52 1.70 -2.67 -11.49
C GLY A 52 2.89 -1.83 -11.96
N SER A 53 2.83 -0.50 -11.89
CA SER A 53 3.95 0.38 -12.22
C SER A 53 4.39 1.25 -11.04
N SER A 54 3.46 1.96 -10.41
CA SER A 54 3.72 2.82 -9.24
C SER A 54 2.85 2.48 -8.03
N LEU A 55 1.86 1.60 -8.20
CA LEU A 55 1.04 1.05 -7.13
C LEU A 55 1.08 -0.48 -7.14
N PHE A 56 1.34 -1.08 -5.98
CA PHE A 56 1.49 -2.52 -5.83
C PHE A 56 0.51 -3.07 -4.79
N ALA A 57 0.01 -4.29 -5.01
CA ALA A 57 -0.91 -4.96 -4.09
C ALA A 57 -0.18 -5.55 -2.88
N VAL A 58 0.39 -4.69 -2.03
CA VAL A 58 1.11 -5.09 -0.81
C VAL A 58 0.13 -5.26 0.35
N SER A 59 0.07 -6.46 0.93
CA SER A 59 -0.71 -6.69 2.15
C SER A 59 0.06 -6.26 3.40
N ALA A 60 -0.65 -6.04 4.52
CA ALA A 60 -0.01 -5.85 5.82
C ALA A 60 0.94 -7.02 6.14
N SER A 61 0.51 -8.24 5.83
CA SER A 61 1.28 -9.45 6.10
C SER A 61 2.59 -9.51 5.30
N ASP A 62 2.61 -8.99 4.06
CA ASP A 62 3.83 -8.95 3.24
C ASP A 62 4.87 -8.03 3.86
N GLY A 63 4.49 -6.81 4.24
CA GLY A 63 5.44 -5.89 4.86
C GLY A 63 5.89 -6.34 6.25
N LEU A 64 5.02 -6.98 7.04
CA LEU A 64 5.41 -7.56 8.34
C LEU A 64 6.40 -8.72 8.17
N ARG A 65 6.15 -9.64 7.24
CA ARG A 65 7.09 -10.74 6.92
C ARG A 65 8.43 -10.19 6.43
N TRP A 66 8.40 -9.23 5.52
CA TRP A 66 9.62 -8.61 5.01
C TRP A 66 10.40 -7.92 6.13
N ALA A 67 9.75 -7.11 6.96
CA ALA A 67 10.42 -6.40 8.06
C ALA A 67 11.01 -7.38 9.08
N ALA A 68 10.31 -8.46 9.43
CA ALA A 68 10.86 -9.50 10.29
C ALA A 68 12.09 -10.17 9.67
N SER A 69 12.07 -10.41 8.35
CA SER A 69 13.19 -11.05 7.64
C SER A 69 14.47 -10.22 7.57
N THR A 70 14.42 -8.91 7.87
CA THR A 70 15.63 -8.08 7.90
C THR A 70 16.44 -8.27 9.18
N GLY A 71 15.83 -8.78 10.26
CA GLY A 71 16.45 -8.86 11.59
C GLY A 71 16.49 -7.53 12.36
N ASP A 72 16.01 -6.44 11.76
CA ASP A 72 16.11 -5.07 12.31
C ASP A 72 14.75 -4.43 12.65
N LEU A 73 13.67 -5.23 12.69
CA LEU A 73 12.33 -4.73 13.02
C LEU A 73 12.27 -4.28 14.49
N ILE A 74 12.15 -2.96 14.70
CA ILE A 74 12.01 -2.37 16.03
C ILE A 74 10.54 -2.31 16.48
N ALA A 75 9.63 -1.88 15.59
CA ALA A 75 8.20 -1.78 15.90
C ALA A 75 7.35 -1.78 14.64
N ALA A 76 6.13 -2.29 14.75
CA ALA A 76 5.08 -2.17 13.76
C ALA A 76 3.74 -1.88 14.45
N PHE A 77 2.99 -0.91 13.94
CA PHE A 77 1.68 -0.54 14.48
C PHE A 77 0.78 -0.03 13.37
N PRO A 78 -0.54 -0.25 13.46
CA PRO A 78 -1.48 0.34 12.52
C PRO A 78 -1.65 1.83 12.79
N ARG A 79 -1.57 2.65 11.74
CA ARG A 79 -1.71 4.11 11.89
C ARG A 79 -3.16 4.57 12.16
N TYR A 80 -4.13 3.84 11.63
CA TYR A 80 -5.55 4.23 11.64
C TYR A 80 -6.48 3.16 12.19
N HIS A 81 -5.96 2.01 12.63
CA HIS A 81 -6.79 0.98 13.24
C HIS A 81 -7.08 1.38 14.69
N PRO A 82 -8.36 1.47 15.09
CA PRO A 82 -8.69 1.80 16.45
C PRO A 82 -8.24 0.67 17.39
N ARG A 83 -7.89 1.02 18.64
CA ARG A 83 -7.41 0.06 19.65
C ARG A 83 -8.45 -0.98 20.07
N TRP A 84 -9.73 -0.76 19.74
CA TRP A 84 -10.86 -1.60 20.13
C TRP A 84 -11.26 -2.63 19.06
N ALA A 85 -10.71 -2.52 17.84
CA ALA A 85 -10.95 -3.44 16.74
C ALA A 85 -9.76 -4.37 16.55
#